data_AF-A0A975CIE1-F1
#
_entry.id   AF-A0A975CIE1-F1
#
_cell.length_a   1.000
_cell.length_b   1.000
_cell.length_c   1.000
_cell.angle_alpha   90.00
_cell.angle_beta   90.00
_cell.angle_gamma   90.00
#
_symmetry.space_group_name_H-M   'P 1'
#
loop_
_entity.id
_entity.type
_entity.pdbx_description
1 polymer ?
#
loop_
_entity_poly.entity_id
_entity_poly.type
_entity_poly.pdbx_seq_one_letter_code
_entity_poly.pdbx_strand_id
1 'polypeptide(L)'
;MRCNAWAYGVKKTLRYAQAFTPKGCDKRKHYLRRLCRAKRNGQPVVYMDETGFAASTHRTHARALGGQKVHGLQSAYSRPRTSVIGAYRDNKLIAPMLFEDTCNSAVFHDWVEQMLLPELVCGSVIVLDNAAFHTSKRTQRLIEQSGCELLFLPPYCPDLNPIEKLWGNLKRLRRNTGASVDELMRMSDYSWC
;
A
#
# COMPACT_ATOMS: atom_id res chain seq x y z
N MET A 1 -33.01 34.00 0.55
CA MET A 1 -31.75 33.77 1.32
C MET A 1 -31.91 32.40 2.00
N ARG A 2 -31.05 31.39 1.89
CA ARG A 2 -29.60 31.32 1.70
C ARG A 2 -29.25 30.17 0.75
N CYS A 3 -28.36 30.44 -0.20
CA CYS A 3 -27.76 29.44 -1.06
C CYS A 3 -26.73 28.66 -0.21
N ASN A 4 -26.97 27.37 0.06
CA ASN A 4 -25.99 26.51 0.70
C ASN A 4 -24.91 26.14 -0.33
N ALA A 5 -23.92 27.03 -0.47
CA ALA A 5 -22.67 26.70 -1.12
C ALA A 5 -21.96 25.65 -0.26
N TRP A 6 -22.09 24.38 -0.62
CA TRP A 6 -21.22 23.33 -0.12
C TRP A 6 -19.83 23.64 -0.67
N ALA A 7 -19.03 24.36 0.10
CA ALA A 7 -17.61 24.49 -0.17
C ALA A 7 -17.04 23.08 -0.30
N TYR A 8 -16.54 22.72 -1.49
CA TYR A 8 -15.85 21.47 -1.73
C TYR A 8 -14.77 21.34 -0.66
N GLY A 9 -14.95 20.40 0.27
CA GLY A 9 -14.04 20.22 1.38
C GLY A 9 -12.65 19.92 0.83
N VAL A 10 -11.69 20.83 1.03
CA VAL A 10 -10.29 20.57 0.68
C VAL A 10 -9.81 19.43 1.56
N LYS A 11 -9.59 18.26 0.96
CA LYS A 11 -9.11 17.10 1.69
C LYS A 11 -7.64 17.32 2.07
N LYS A 12 -7.40 17.69 3.32
CA LYS A 12 -6.04 17.79 3.88
C LYS A 12 -5.37 16.42 3.85
N THR A 13 -4.27 16.30 3.12
CA THR A 13 -3.41 15.12 3.14
C THR A 13 -2.24 15.40 4.06
N LEU A 14 -2.09 14.60 5.11
CA LEU A 14 -0.96 14.74 6.03
C LEU A 14 0.29 14.19 5.35
N ARG A 15 1.40 14.93 5.50
CA ARG A 15 2.74 14.47 5.14
C ARG A 15 3.64 14.64 6.35
N TYR A 16 4.62 13.77 6.47
CA TYR A 16 5.60 13.84 7.54
C TYR A 16 6.56 15.01 7.31
N ALA A 17 6.67 15.92 8.28
CA ALA A 17 7.56 17.08 8.19
C ALA A 17 9.03 16.68 8.00
N GLN A 18 9.43 15.52 8.52
CA GLN A 18 10.77 14.94 8.41
C GLN A 18 11.22 14.77 6.95
N ALA A 19 10.29 14.49 6.02
CA ALA A 19 10.57 14.36 4.60
C ALA A 19 10.98 15.69 3.94
N PHE A 20 10.67 16.83 4.56
CA PHE A 20 10.90 18.18 4.02
C PHE A 20 12.04 18.94 4.72
N THR A 21 12.79 18.27 5.60
CA THR A 21 14.10 18.76 6.04
C THR A 21 15.06 18.86 4.84
N PRO A 22 16.14 19.67 4.87
CA PRO A 22 17.10 19.73 3.77
C PRO A 22 17.61 18.34 3.34
N LYS A 23 18.02 17.51 4.31
CA LYS A 23 18.42 16.11 4.07
C LYS A 23 17.29 15.25 3.47
N GLY A 24 16.06 15.41 3.96
CA GLY A 24 14.89 14.70 3.44
C GLY A 24 14.58 15.07 1.99
N CYS A 25 14.61 16.37 1.68
CA CYS A 25 14.42 16.92 0.35
C CYS A 25 15.48 16.38 -0.63
N ASP A 26 16.75 16.27 -0.21
CA ASP A 26 17.82 15.76 -1.08
C ASP A 26 17.65 14.26 -1.36
N LYS A 27 17.35 13.45 -0.35
CA LYS A 27 17.01 12.03 -0.53
C LYS A 27 15.81 11.86 -1.46
N ARG A 28 14.78 12.68 -1.29
CA ARG A 28 13.58 12.66 -2.13
C ARG A 28 13.90 13.04 -3.58
N LYS A 29 14.69 14.09 -3.80
CA LYS A 29 15.14 14.49 -5.15
C LYS A 29 15.96 13.39 -5.81
N HIS A 30 16.89 12.76 -5.08
CA HIS A 30 17.72 11.67 -5.59
C HIS A 30 16.85 10.47 -6.03
N TYR A 31 15.94 10.03 -5.15
CA TYR A 31 14.99 8.96 -5.47
C TYR A 31 14.15 9.29 -6.71
N LEU A 32 13.58 10.49 -6.79
CA LEU A 32 12.76 10.90 -7.94
C LEU A 32 13.56 10.93 -9.24
N ARG A 33 14.83 11.35 -9.22
CA ARG A 33 15.70 11.30 -10.41
C ARG A 33 15.91 9.87 -10.90
N ARG A 34 16.19 8.95 -9.99
CA ARG A 34 16.36 7.51 -10.27
C ARG A 34 15.08 6.90 -10.85
N LEU A 35 13.95 7.13 -10.20
CA LEU A 35 12.65 6.64 -10.66
C LEU A 35 12.26 7.21 -12.03
N CYS A 36 12.46 8.52 -12.24
CA CYS A 36 12.21 9.15 -13.54
C CYS A 36 13.10 8.59 -14.65
N ARG A 37 14.39 8.30 -14.35
CA ARG A 37 15.30 7.67 -15.30
C ARG A 37 14.81 6.27 -15.68
N ALA A 38 14.46 5.44 -14.71
CA ALA A 38 13.93 4.11 -14.96
C ALA A 38 12.69 4.12 -15.87
N LYS A 39 11.73 5.01 -15.56
CA LYS A 39 10.53 5.18 -16.38
C LYS A 39 10.83 5.65 -17.80
N ARG A 40 11.77 6.59 -17.98
CA ARG A 40 12.19 7.04 -19.34
C ARG A 40 12.86 5.94 -20.14
N ASN A 41 13.57 5.04 -19.47
CA ASN A 41 14.21 3.88 -20.09
C ASN A 41 13.21 2.74 -20.38
N GLY A 42 11.92 2.91 -20.08
CA GLY A 42 10.90 1.88 -20.27
C GLY A 42 11.01 0.72 -19.26
N GLN A 43 11.76 0.88 -18.17
CA GLN A 43 11.87 -0.16 -17.15
C GLN A 43 10.56 -0.27 -16.37
N PRO A 44 9.97 -1.48 -16.23
CA PRO A 44 8.83 -1.69 -15.37
C PRO A 44 9.16 -1.31 -13.93
N VAL A 45 8.27 -0.58 -13.25
CA VAL A 45 8.44 -0.23 -11.84
C VAL A 45 7.43 -1.01 -11.02
N VAL A 46 7.93 -1.78 -10.05
CA VAL A 46 7.13 -2.63 -9.17
C VAL A 46 7.24 -2.11 -7.75
N TYR A 47 6.12 -1.78 -7.14
CA TYR A 47 6.06 -1.23 -5.78
C TYR A 47 5.62 -2.31 -4.79
N MET A 48 6.43 -2.60 -3.79
CA MET A 48 6.17 -3.66 -2.81
C MET A 48 5.84 -3.05 -1.46
N ASP A 49 4.87 -3.65 -0.77
CA ASP A 49 4.50 -3.22 0.58
C ASP A 49 3.65 -4.27 1.31
N GLU A 50 3.57 -4.13 2.63
CA GLU A 50 2.71 -4.91 3.51
C GLU A 50 1.65 -4.01 4.16
N THR A 51 0.47 -4.57 4.40
CA THR A 51 -0.53 -3.86 5.17
C THR A 51 -1.34 -4.77 6.08
N GLY A 52 -1.37 -4.40 7.36
CA GLY A 52 -2.25 -5.03 8.36
C GLY A 52 -3.67 -4.48 8.31
N PHE A 53 -4.63 -5.39 8.45
CA PHE A 53 -6.03 -5.06 8.67
C PHE A 53 -6.50 -5.54 10.05
N ALA A 54 -6.82 -4.58 10.91
CA ALA A 54 -7.30 -4.86 12.26
C ALA A 54 -8.60 -5.69 12.27
N ALA A 55 -8.68 -6.60 13.25
CA ALA A 55 -9.81 -7.46 13.59
C ALA A 55 -11.17 -6.79 13.38
N SER A 56 -11.40 -5.71 14.11
CA SER A 56 -12.64 -4.93 14.13
C SER A 56 -12.39 -3.53 13.56
N THR A 57 -12.85 -3.29 12.33
CA THR A 57 -12.89 -1.93 11.77
C THR A 57 -14.28 -1.68 11.19
N HIS A 58 -14.92 -0.62 11.68
CA HIS A 58 -16.24 -0.19 11.23
C HIS A 58 -16.24 1.33 11.04
N ARG A 59 -17.23 1.83 10.30
CA ARG A 59 -17.42 3.27 10.12
C ARG A 59 -17.98 3.88 11.42
N THR A 60 -17.24 4.80 12.02
CA THR A 60 -17.61 5.41 13.32
C THR A 60 -18.57 6.60 13.21
N HIS A 61 -18.74 7.16 12.02
CA HIS A 61 -19.56 8.37 11.81
C HIS A 61 -20.44 8.23 10.58
N ALA A 62 -21.68 8.67 10.67
CA ALA A 62 -22.61 8.81 9.56
C ALA A 62 -23.34 10.16 9.64
N ARG A 63 -24.02 10.56 8.57
CA ARG A 63 -24.78 11.80 8.50
C ARG A 63 -26.25 11.46 8.26
N ALA A 64 -27.14 12.14 8.97
CA ALA A 64 -28.57 12.16 8.71
C ALA A 64 -29.09 13.59 8.82
N LEU A 65 -30.34 13.80 8.42
CA LEU A 65 -31.05 15.04 8.67
C LEU A 65 -31.21 15.24 10.19
N GLY A 66 -31.28 16.50 10.62
CA GLY A 66 -31.27 16.87 12.04
C GLY A 66 -32.28 16.07 12.88
N GLY A 67 -31.82 15.58 14.03
CA GLY A 67 -32.64 14.79 14.97
C GLY A 67 -32.72 13.28 14.67
N GLN A 68 -32.27 12.82 13.51
CA GLN A 68 -32.31 11.39 13.16
C GLN A 68 -31.07 10.64 13.64
N LYS A 69 -31.27 9.45 14.22
CA LYS A 69 -30.19 8.51 14.54
C LYS A 69 -29.84 7.69 13.29
N VAL A 70 -28.55 7.50 13.03
CA VAL A 70 -28.07 6.52 12.06
C VAL A 70 -27.53 5.33 12.82
N HIS A 71 -28.08 4.15 12.54
CA HIS A 71 -27.64 2.90 13.12
C HIS A 71 -26.68 2.20 12.16
N GLY A 72 -25.51 1.81 12.67
CA GLY A 72 -24.58 0.93 11.98
C GLY A 72 -24.61 -0.46 12.60
N LEU A 73 -24.33 -1.47 11.79
CA LEU A 73 -24.13 -2.83 12.28
C LEU A 73 -22.64 -3.04 12.59
N GLN A 74 -22.34 -3.60 13.76
CA GLN A 74 -21.01 -4.05 14.14
C GLN A 74 -21.11 -5.51 14.55
N SER A 75 -20.23 -6.35 13.99
CA SER A 75 -20.11 -7.74 14.43
C SER A 75 -19.56 -7.79 15.86
N ALA A 76 -20.20 -8.57 16.72
CA ALA A 76 -19.70 -8.88 18.06
C ALA A 76 -18.55 -9.91 18.04
N TYR A 77 -18.35 -10.60 16.90
CA TYR A 77 -17.29 -11.60 16.75
C TYR A 77 -15.94 -10.93 16.48
N SER A 78 -14.91 -11.31 17.25
CA SER A 78 -13.53 -10.93 16.97
C SER A 78 -13.02 -11.74 15.78
N ARG A 79 -12.46 -11.06 14.78
CA ARG A 79 -11.73 -11.70 13.68
C ARG A 79 -10.22 -11.59 13.98
N PRO A 80 -9.39 -12.59 13.64
CA PRO A 80 -7.94 -12.40 13.74
C PRO A 80 -7.48 -11.23 12.86
N ARG A 81 -6.33 -10.65 13.21
CA ARG A 81 -5.69 -9.63 12.37
C ARG A 81 -5.18 -10.32 11.10
N THR A 82 -5.64 -9.86 9.94
CA THR A 82 -5.15 -10.35 8.65
C THR A 82 -4.20 -9.32 8.07
N SER A 83 -2.97 -9.72 7.74
CA SER A 83 -2.03 -8.91 6.98
C SER A 83 -1.97 -9.38 5.54
N VAL A 84 -1.57 -8.48 4.66
CA VAL A 84 -1.42 -8.73 3.23
C VAL A 84 -0.08 -8.19 2.81
N ILE A 85 0.69 -9.00 2.10
CA ILE A 85 1.86 -8.55 1.36
C ILE A 85 1.57 -8.66 -0.12
N GLY A 86 2.05 -7.71 -0.91
CA GLY A 86 1.86 -7.73 -2.35
C GLY A 86 2.75 -6.73 -3.05
N ALA A 87 2.75 -6.84 -4.38
CA ALA A 87 3.44 -5.92 -5.27
C ALA A 87 2.45 -5.23 -6.21
N TYR A 88 2.77 -4.03 -6.67
CA TYR A 88 1.90 -3.23 -7.52
C TYR A 88 2.64 -2.74 -8.75
N ARG A 89 2.10 -3.07 -9.92
CA ARG A 89 2.65 -2.73 -11.24
C ARG A 89 1.48 -2.38 -12.16
N ASP A 90 1.58 -1.27 -12.88
CA ASP A 90 0.61 -0.86 -13.92
C ASP A 90 -0.86 -0.93 -13.49
N ASN A 91 -1.15 -0.38 -12.31
CA ASN A 91 -2.46 -0.41 -11.68
C ASN A 91 -3.02 -1.77 -11.30
N LYS A 92 -2.17 -2.80 -11.24
CA LYS A 92 -2.54 -4.15 -10.84
C LYS A 92 -1.75 -4.58 -9.61
N LEU A 93 -2.45 -5.19 -8.67
CA LEU A 93 -1.84 -5.94 -7.58
C LEU A 93 -1.36 -7.28 -8.14
N ILE A 94 -0.12 -7.64 -7.86
CA ILE A 94 0.52 -8.89 -8.27
C ILE A 94 1.09 -9.59 -7.04
N ALA A 95 1.15 -10.92 -7.09
CA ALA A 95 1.61 -11.76 -6.00
C ALA A 95 1.00 -11.44 -4.61
N PRO A 96 -0.32 -11.21 -4.46
CA PRO A 96 -0.90 -10.97 -3.13
C PRO A 96 -0.84 -12.24 -2.28
N MET A 97 -0.41 -12.11 -1.03
CA MET A 97 -0.44 -13.18 -0.04
C MET A 97 -1.08 -12.69 1.26
N LEU A 98 -2.09 -13.42 1.72
CA LEU A 98 -2.76 -13.21 3.01
C LEU A 98 -2.08 -14.07 4.08
N PHE A 99 -1.90 -13.52 5.27
CA PHE A 99 -1.41 -14.27 6.42
C PHE A 99 -1.95 -13.69 7.72
N GLU A 100 -2.02 -14.54 8.74
CA GLU A 100 -2.46 -14.20 10.09
C GLU A 100 -1.19 -14.00 10.93
N ASP A 101 -0.74 -12.74 11.09
CA ASP A 101 0.23 -12.23 12.08
C ASP A 101 1.05 -11.03 11.53
N THR A 102 2.14 -10.66 12.21
CA THR A 102 3.15 -9.70 11.74
C THR A 102 4.06 -10.34 10.71
N CYS A 103 4.33 -9.58 9.63
CA CYS A 103 5.31 -9.96 8.64
C CYS A 103 6.69 -10.08 9.31
N ASN A 104 7.29 -11.27 9.22
CA ASN A 104 8.66 -11.51 9.65
C ASN A 104 9.54 -11.76 8.42
N SER A 105 10.86 -11.72 8.60
CA SER A 105 11.81 -11.87 7.50
C SER A 105 11.65 -13.18 6.73
N ALA A 106 11.30 -14.29 7.39
CA ALA A 106 11.16 -15.60 6.75
C ALA A 106 9.95 -15.62 5.81
N VAL A 107 8.79 -15.19 6.29
CA VAL A 107 7.56 -15.06 5.49
C VAL A 107 7.80 -14.13 4.30
N PHE A 108 8.52 -13.02 4.51
CA PHE A 108 8.88 -12.10 3.43
C PHE A 108 9.78 -12.76 2.37
N HIS A 109 10.83 -13.48 2.79
CA HIS A 109 11.75 -14.14 1.85
C HIS A 109 11.07 -15.25 1.06
N ASP A 110 10.27 -16.08 1.72
CA ASP A 110 9.53 -17.16 1.06
C ASP A 110 8.53 -16.58 0.05
N TRP A 111 7.84 -15.50 0.40
CA TRP A 111 6.95 -14.77 -0.51
C TRP A 111 7.71 -14.20 -1.72
N VAL A 112 8.88 -13.59 -1.50
CA VAL A 112 9.71 -13.07 -2.59
C VAL A 112 10.04 -14.21 -3.57
N GLU A 113 10.61 -15.30 -3.05
CA GLU A 113 11.09 -16.43 -3.86
C GLU A 113 9.95 -17.14 -4.60
N GLN A 114 8.84 -17.44 -3.91
CA GLN A 114 7.81 -18.32 -4.43
C GLN A 114 6.71 -17.62 -5.23
N MET A 115 6.40 -16.36 -4.89
CA MET A 115 5.25 -15.66 -5.48
C MET A 115 5.66 -14.45 -6.31
N LEU A 116 6.63 -13.68 -5.83
CA LEU A 116 6.99 -12.42 -6.48
C LEU A 116 7.94 -12.62 -7.65
N LEU A 117 9.07 -13.31 -7.46
CA LEU A 117 10.09 -13.49 -8.51
C LEU A 117 9.51 -14.05 -9.83
N PRO A 118 8.56 -15.02 -9.82
CA PRO A 118 7.92 -15.51 -11.04
C PRO A 118 7.14 -14.45 -11.84
N GLU A 119 6.67 -13.39 -11.18
CA GLU A 119 5.88 -12.30 -11.78
C GLU A 119 6.76 -11.13 -12.27
N LEU A 120 8.05 -11.13 -11.90
CA LEU A 120 8.99 -10.06 -12.25
C LEU A 120 9.52 -10.22 -13.67
N VAL A 121 9.73 -9.07 -14.32
CA VAL A 121 10.39 -9.00 -15.62
C VAL A 121 11.83 -8.57 -15.40
N CYS A 122 12.80 -9.23 -16.03
CA CYS A 122 14.20 -8.83 -15.98
C CYS A 122 14.36 -7.35 -16.37
N GLY A 123 15.19 -6.61 -15.64
CA GLY A 123 15.37 -5.16 -15.81
C GLY A 123 14.32 -4.29 -15.09
N SER A 124 13.36 -4.89 -14.37
CA SER A 124 12.41 -4.15 -13.53
C SER A 124 13.11 -3.43 -12.37
N VAL A 125 12.58 -2.27 -12.00
CA VAL A 125 12.98 -1.53 -10.81
C VAL A 125 11.99 -1.80 -9.69
N ILE A 126 12.50 -2.38 -8.61
CA ILE A 126 11.76 -2.78 -7.44
C ILE A 126 11.84 -1.68 -6.38
N VAL A 127 10.69 -1.14 -6.00
CA VAL A 127 10.56 -0.10 -4.97
C VAL A 127 10.10 -0.72 -3.67
N LEU A 128 10.90 -0.52 -2.60
CA LEU A 128 10.65 -1.01 -1.24
C LEU A 128 10.88 0.12 -0.23
N ASP A 129 10.27 0.02 0.95
CA ASP A 129 10.62 0.89 2.08
C ASP A 129 11.92 0.43 2.77
N ASN A 130 12.33 1.10 3.86
CA ASN A 130 13.58 0.81 4.56
C ASN A 130 13.39 -0.11 5.77
N ALA A 131 12.33 -0.93 5.82
CA ALA A 131 12.19 -1.92 6.89
C ALA A 131 13.42 -2.85 6.94
N ALA A 132 13.77 -3.33 8.14
CA ALA A 132 14.98 -4.12 8.36
C ALA A 132 15.02 -5.40 7.51
N PHE A 133 13.87 -6.04 7.29
CA PHE A 133 13.77 -7.24 6.46
C PHE A 133 13.83 -6.92 4.95
N HIS A 134 13.32 -5.76 4.52
CA HIS A 134 13.46 -5.29 3.13
C HIS A 134 14.92 -4.97 2.77
N THR A 135 15.66 -4.40 3.71
CA THR A 135 17.08 -4.01 3.51
C THR A 135 18.05 -5.16 3.74
N SER A 136 17.56 -6.39 3.99
CA SER A 136 18.40 -7.55 4.24
C SER A 136 19.24 -7.94 3.01
N LYS A 137 20.46 -8.44 3.25
CA LYS A 137 21.35 -8.93 2.18
C LYS A 137 20.71 -10.06 1.35
N ARG A 138 19.85 -10.88 1.97
CA ARG A 138 19.13 -11.95 1.28
C ARG A 138 18.14 -11.37 0.26
N THR A 139 17.33 -10.40 0.68
CA THR A 139 16.41 -9.69 -0.24
C THR A 139 17.15 -9.07 -1.40
N GLN A 140 18.27 -8.38 -1.14
CA GLN A 140 19.09 -7.76 -2.20
C GLN A 140 19.57 -8.80 -3.21
N ARG A 141 20.15 -9.91 -2.74
CA ARG A 141 20.64 -10.98 -3.60
C ARG A 141 19.53 -11.61 -4.46
N LEU A 142 18.37 -11.90 -3.86
CA LEU A 142 17.25 -12.52 -4.58
C LEU A 142 16.77 -11.66 -5.75
N ILE A 143 16.62 -10.35 -5.51
CA ILE A 143 16.14 -9.39 -6.52
C ILE A 143 17.22 -9.13 -7.58
N GLU A 144 18.48 -8.99 -7.19
CA GLU A 144 19.58 -8.78 -8.13
C GLU A 144 19.84 -10.01 -9.01
N GLN A 145 19.70 -11.22 -8.46
CA GLN A 145 19.84 -12.48 -9.21
C GLN A 145 18.73 -12.67 -10.25
N SER A 146 17.54 -12.10 -10.03
CA SER A 146 16.47 -12.07 -11.04
C SER A 146 16.68 -10.98 -12.10
N GLY A 147 17.84 -10.33 -12.14
CA GLY A 147 18.17 -9.26 -13.08
C GLY A 147 17.38 -7.96 -12.83
N CYS A 148 16.83 -7.79 -11.64
CA CYS A 148 16.07 -6.60 -11.26
C CYS A 148 16.93 -5.66 -10.40
N GLU A 149 16.55 -4.38 -10.37
CA GLU A 149 17.26 -3.35 -9.59
C GLU A 149 16.44 -2.93 -8.38
N LEU A 150 17.07 -2.74 -7.23
CA LEU A 150 16.43 -2.20 -6.04
C LEU A 150 16.49 -0.67 -5.97
N LEU A 151 15.38 -0.06 -5.57
CA LEU A 151 15.27 1.36 -5.30
C LEU A 151 14.48 1.60 -4.01
N PHE A 152 15.20 1.90 -2.92
CA PHE A 152 14.58 2.18 -1.64
C PHE A 152 13.87 3.54 -1.62
N LEU A 153 12.67 3.57 -1.05
CA LEU A 153 11.91 4.80 -0.80
C LEU A 153 12.69 5.71 0.14
N PRO A 154 12.63 7.04 -0.05
CA PRO A 154 13.15 7.96 0.93
C PRO A 154 12.31 7.87 2.21
N PRO A 155 12.92 7.96 3.41
CA PRO A 155 12.20 7.91 4.67
C PRO A 155 11.03 8.88 4.73
N TYR A 156 9.93 8.46 5.36
CA TYR A 156 8.74 9.28 5.58
C TYR A 156 8.04 9.80 4.30
N CYS A 157 8.25 9.14 3.15
CA CYS A 157 7.63 9.49 1.87
C CYS A 157 6.67 8.39 1.35
N PRO A 158 5.65 7.97 2.11
CA PRO A 158 4.68 6.97 1.63
C PRO A 158 3.86 7.48 0.44
N ASP A 159 3.81 8.79 0.23
CA ASP A 159 3.14 9.40 -0.93
C ASP A 159 3.81 9.06 -2.28
N LEU A 160 5.05 8.56 -2.24
CA LEU A 160 5.79 8.06 -3.41
C LEU A 160 5.59 6.57 -3.67
N ASN A 161 4.79 5.89 -2.85
CA ASN A 161 4.45 4.49 -2.99
C ASN A 161 2.97 4.34 -3.42
N PRO A 162 2.65 4.11 -4.70
CA PRO A 162 1.28 4.04 -5.18
C PRO A 162 0.42 2.95 -4.52
N ILE A 163 1.04 1.85 -4.07
CA ILE A 163 0.33 0.73 -3.42
C ILE A 163 -0.35 1.16 -2.11
N GLU A 164 0.16 2.20 -1.44
CA GLU A 164 -0.45 2.77 -0.22
C GLU A 164 -1.86 3.30 -0.50
N LYS A 165 -2.11 3.80 -1.71
CA LYS A 165 -3.46 4.23 -2.12
C LYS A 165 -4.39 3.03 -2.29
N LEU A 166 -3.88 1.94 -2.86
CA LEU A 166 -4.62 0.68 -3.00
C LEU A 166 -5.00 0.15 -1.60
N TRP A 167 -4.05 0.08 -0.67
CA TRP A 167 -4.30 -0.30 0.72
C TRP A 167 -5.31 0.60 1.42
N GLY A 168 -5.19 1.92 1.24
CA GLY A 168 -6.16 2.89 1.76
C GLY A 168 -7.58 2.67 1.23
N ASN A 169 -7.71 2.33 -0.05
CA ASN A 169 -8.99 2.02 -0.68
C ASN A 169 -9.59 0.71 -0.17
N LEU A 170 -8.80 -0.36 -0.05
CA LEU A 170 -9.25 -1.64 0.51
C LEU A 170 -9.67 -1.52 1.97
N LYS A 171 -8.90 -0.79 2.80
CA LYS A 171 -9.29 -0.48 4.19
C LYS A 171 -10.56 0.35 4.29
N ARG A 172 -10.82 1.22 3.31
CA ARG A 172 -12.09 1.96 3.23
C ARG A 172 -13.25 1.04 2.87
N LEU A 173 -13.08 0.16 1.88
CA LEU A 173 -14.10 -0.83 1.52
C LEU A 173 -14.43 -1.75 2.71
N ARG A 174 -13.42 -2.31 3.38
CA ARG A 174 -13.62 -3.14 4.58
C ARG A 174 -14.47 -2.44 5.65
N ARG A 175 -14.19 -1.17 5.94
CA ARG A 175 -14.95 -0.39 6.93
C ARG A 175 -16.41 -0.15 6.53
N ASN A 176 -16.69 -0.12 5.23
CA ASN A 176 -18.03 0.13 4.71
C ASN A 176 -18.85 -1.14 4.56
N THR A 177 -18.24 -2.26 4.15
CA THR A 177 -18.94 -3.51 3.86
C THR A 177 -18.86 -4.55 4.98
N GLY A 178 -17.84 -4.49 5.84
CA GLY A 178 -17.54 -5.52 6.83
C GLY A 178 -17.00 -6.83 6.23
N ALA A 179 -16.74 -6.86 4.92
CA ALA A 179 -16.20 -8.04 4.22
C ALA A 179 -14.81 -8.44 4.77
N SER A 180 -14.48 -9.71 4.61
CA SER A 180 -13.14 -10.24 4.86
C SER A 180 -12.12 -9.66 3.86
N VAL A 181 -10.84 -9.71 4.21
CA VAL A 181 -9.80 -9.21 3.30
C VAL A 181 -9.72 -10.08 2.04
N ASP A 182 -9.88 -11.38 2.19
CA ASP A 182 -9.95 -12.36 1.10
C ASP A 182 -11.06 -12.03 0.10
N GLU A 183 -12.29 -11.79 0.57
CA GLU A 183 -13.40 -11.34 -0.29
C GLU A 183 -13.08 -10.05 -1.02
N LEU A 184 -12.49 -9.06 -0.33
CA LEU A 184 -12.14 -7.78 -0.94
C LEU A 184 -11.06 -7.90 -2.02
N MET A 185 -10.08 -8.79 -1.84
CA MET A 185 -9.06 -9.06 -2.85
C MET A 185 -9.69 -9.70 -4.09
N ARG A 186 -10.55 -10.72 -3.91
CA ARG A 186 -11.27 -11.32 -5.04
C ARG A 186 -12.16 -10.35 -5.79
N MET A 187 -12.80 -9.41 -5.08
CA MET A 187 -13.61 -8.35 -5.71
C MET A 187 -12.74 -7.31 -6.44
N SER A 188 -11.51 -7.06 -5.95
CA SER A 188 -10.61 -6.08 -6.53
C SER A 188 -10.06 -6.47 -7.90
N ASP A 189 -10.02 -7.77 -8.22
CA ASP A 189 -9.63 -8.26 -9.53
C ASP A 189 -10.61 -7.87 -10.65
N TYR A 190 -11.83 -7.42 -10.31
CA TYR A 190 -12.90 -7.16 -11.28
C TYR A 190 -13.17 -5.69 -11.60
N SER A 191 -12.66 -4.72 -10.83
CA SER A 191 -12.91 -3.29 -11.13
C SER A 191 -12.10 -2.33 -10.26
N TRP A 192 -10.91 -1.92 -10.73
CA TRP A 192 -10.30 -0.64 -10.36
C TRP A 192 -9.90 0.10 -11.65
N CYS A 193 -10.91 0.53 -12.39
CA CYS A 193 -10.80 1.50 -13.48
C CYS A 193 -11.76 2.66 -13.18
#